data_AF-A0A143BH00-F1
#
_entry.id   AF-A0A143BH00-F1
#
_cell.length_a   1.000
_cell.length_b   1.000
_cell.length_c   1.000
_cell.angle_alpha   90.00
_cell.angle_beta   90.00
_cell.angle_gamma   90.00
#
_symmetry.space_group_name_H-M   'P 1'
#
loop_
_entity.id
_entity.type
_entity.pdbx_description
1 polymer ?
#
loop_
_entity_poly.entity_id
_entity_poly.type
_entity_poly.pdbx_seq_one_letter_code
_entity_poly.pdbx_strand_id
1 'polypeptide(L)'
;MSPMSLAAQDPHGDARRVPARGSSVPDQLPTYRLLDQFNRLVTDSSISRRASIIIVAGRNGAAAAERWTQRIRAALTPSGPSVIPVADLVGAPRLLRGLIRGMFPKDSSAAVALDWEGVIGRPIRGDRAPLIAAVYGADGRLREWMTLSTKTEDIATLQRLVALAN
;
A
#
# COMPACT_ATOMS: atom_id res chain seq x y z
N MET A 1 -52.42 -25.04 35.24
CA MET A 1 -53.15 -24.03 34.45
C MET A 1 -52.19 -22.88 34.16
N SER A 2 -51.70 -22.78 32.92
CA SER A 2 -51.19 -21.52 32.34
C SER A 2 -52.40 -20.70 31.85
N PRO A 3 -52.35 -19.36 31.54
CA PRO A 3 -51.25 -18.65 30.86
C PRO A 3 -51.04 -17.13 31.17
N MET A 4 -49.90 -16.57 30.73
CA MET A 4 -49.66 -15.18 30.25
C MET A 4 -48.16 -15.09 29.89
N SER A 5 -47.74 -15.21 28.63
CA SER A 5 -47.78 -14.28 27.47
C SER A 5 -46.74 -13.14 27.52
N LEU A 6 -45.69 -13.36 26.72
CA LEU A 6 -45.02 -12.46 25.76
C LEU A 6 -44.34 -11.15 26.22
N ALA A 7 -43.01 -11.06 26.07
CA ALA A 7 -42.33 -10.00 25.31
C ALA A 7 -40.85 -10.36 25.05
N ALA A 8 -40.37 -9.99 23.86
CA ALA A 8 -39.06 -10.25 23.26
C ALA A 8 -38.05 -9.11 23.50
N GLN A 9 -36.86 -9.22 22.86
CA GLN A 9 -35.74 -8.26 22.68
C GLN A 9 -34.58 -8.41 23.68
N ASP A 10 -33.30 -8.40 23.33
CA ASP A 10 -32.54 -8.33 22.07
C ASP A 10 -31.10 -8.84 22.35
N PRO A 11 -30.43 -9.56 21.43
CA PRO A 11 -29.03 -9.94 21.57
C PRO A 11 -28.11 -8.90 20.88
N HIS A 12 -27.97 -7.72 21.46
CA HIS A 12 -26.96 -6.75 21.01
C HIS A 12 -25.86 -6.59 22.07
N GLY A 13 -24.94 -7.56 22.07
CA GLY A 13 -23.61 -7.38 22.62
C GLY A 13 -22.87 -6.35 21.78
N ASP A 14 -22.95 -5.09 22.21
CA ASP A 14 -22.21 -3.94 21.71
C ASP A 14 -20.71 -4.24 21.77
N ALA A 15 -20.18 -4.76 20.65
CA ALA A 15 -18.76 -4.89 20.41
C ALA A 15 -18.17 -3.48 20.27
N ARG A 16 -17.94 -2.82 21.40
CA ARG A 16 -17.13 -1.61 21.50
C ARG A 16 -15.81 -1.88 20.81
N ARG A 17 -15.66 -1.37 19.58
CA ARG A 17 -14.37 -1.32 18.88
C ARG A 17 -13.42 -0.58 19.79
N VAL A 18 -12.51 -1.32 20.42
CA VAL A 18 -11.32 -0.75 21.01
C VAL A 18 -10.41 -0.38 19.84
N PRO A 19 -10.15 0.90 19.53
CA PRO A 19 -9.16 1.24 18.53
C PRO A 19 -7.79 0.79 19.08
N ALA A 20 -7.15 -0.15 18.39
CA ALA A 20 -5.77 -0.50 18.67
C ALA A 20 -4.91 0.77 18.52
N ARG A 21 -4.24 1.20 19.59
CA ARG A 21 -3.22 2.25 19.50
C ARG A 21 -2.01 1.70 18.74
N GLY A 22 -1.83 2.14 17.51
CA GLY A 22 -0.69 1.85 16.65
C GLY A 22 -0.99 2.28 15.22
N SER A 23 -0.72 3.56 14.93
CA SER A 23 -0.97 4.34 13.69
C SER A 23 -1.85 3.69 12.62
N SER A 24 -2.97 4.31 12.24
CA SER A 24 -3.65 3.98 10.99
C SER A 24 -2.74 4.34 9.79
N VAL A 25 -2.89 3.64 8.67
CA VAL A 25 -2.39 4.18 7.38
C VAL A 25 -2.99 5.59 7.22
N PRO A 26 -2.19 6.61 6.83
CA PRO A 26 -2.70 7.97 6.75
C PRO A 26 -3.95 8.10 5.88
N ASP A 27 -4.98 8.78 6.39
CA ASP A 27 -6.22 9.01 5.63
C ASP A 27 -6.00 9.93 4.43
N GLN A 28 -4.94 10.73 4.45
CA GLN A 28 -4.47 11.54 3.33
C GLN A 28 -3.07 11.08 2.93
N LEU A 29 -2.84 10.96 1.62
CA LEU A 29 -1.53 10.65 1.09
C LEU A 29 -0.50 11.70 1.55
N PRO A 30 0.60 11.29 2.22
CA PRO A 30 1.65 12.25 2.59
C PRO A 30 2.27 12.87 1.34
N THR A 31 2.58 14.16 1.38
CA THR A 31 3.43 14.78 0.36
C THR A 31 4.84 14.19 0.46
N TYR A 32 5.45 13.89 -0.69
CA TYR A 32 6.76 13.26 -0.74
C TYR A 32 7.57 13.69 -1.96
N ARG A 33 8.88 13.56 -1.83
CA ARG A 33 9.86 13.75 -2.91
C ARG A 33 10.88 12.64 -2.83
N LEU A 34 10.66 11.57 -3.59
CA LEU A 34 11.53 10.40 -3.59
C LEU A 34 12.26 10.29 -4.91
N LEU A 35 13.46 9.73 -4.90
CA LEU A 35 14.15 9.36 -6.13
C LEU A 35 13.94 7.87 -6.38
N ASP A 36 13.76 7.51 -7.65
CA ASP A 36 13.80 6.11 -8.06
C ASP A 36 15.24 5.59 -8.24
N GLN A 37 15.38 4.34 -8.70
CA GLN A 37 16.69 3.75 -8.95
C GLN A 37 17.47 4.37 -10.12
N PHE A 38 16.84 5.22 -10.93
CA PHE A 38 17.42 5.94 -12.04
C PHE A 38 17.67 7.42 -11.72
N ASN A 39 17.54 7.83 -10.44
CA ASN A 39 17.57 9.23 -9.99
C ASN A 39 16.47 10.12 -10.58
N ARG A 40 15.33 9.55 -11.01
CA ARG A 40 14.17 10.33 -11.43
C ARG A 40 13.33 10.66 -10.21
N LEU A 41 12.80 11.88 -10.18
CA LEU A 41 11.97 12.36 -9.09
C LEU A 41 10.56 11.78 -9.20
N VAL A 42 10.10 11.15 -8.12
CA VAL A 42 8.73 10.67 -7.91
C VAL A 42 8.10 11.58 -6.85
N THR A 43 6.95 12.18 -7.17
CA THR A 43 6.22 13.07 -6.26
C THR A 43 4.74 12.69 -6.19
N ASP A 44 4.04 13.26 -5.23
CA ASP A 44 2.58 13.25 -5.13
C ASP A 44 1.90 14.05 -6.25
N SER A 45 2.59 14.98 -6.91
CA SER A 45 2.01 15.77 -7.99
C SER A 45 1.64 14.95 -9.24
N SER A 46 2.23 13.77 -9.44
CA SER A 46 1.78 12.83 -10.50
C SER A 46 0.49 12.08 -10.15
N ILE A 47 0.00 12.21 -8.91
CA ILE A 47 -1.15 11.48 -8.35
C ILE A 47 -2.44 12.31 -8.40
N SER A 48 -2.35 13.64 -8.42
CA SER A 48 -3.51 14.54 -8.27
C SER A 48 -4.53 14.53 -9.42
N ARG A 49 -4.46 13.56 -10.34
CA ARG A 49 -5.38 13.41 -11.48
C ARG A 49 -5.97 12.00 -11.62
N ARG A 50 -5.48 11.01 -10.88
CA ARG A 50 -5.93 9.60 -10.95
C ARG A 50 -5.73 8.93 -9.60
N ALA A 51 -6.55 7.92 -9.30
CA ALA A 51 -6.29 7.08 -8.12
C ALA A 51 -4.88 6.46 -8.19
N SER A 52 -4.34 6.11 -7.03
CA SER A 52 -3.01 5.54 -6.89
C SER A 52 -3.01 4.31 -6.00
N ILE A 53 -2.28 3.29 -6.42
CA ILE A 53 -1.98 2.09 -5.65
C ILE A 53 -0.51 2.19 -5.25
N ILE A 54 -0.26 2.44 -3.97
CA ILE A 54 1.09 2.51 -3.41
C ILE A 54 1.43 1.17 -2.78
N ILE A 55 2.47 0.53 -3.31
CA ILE A 55 2.92 -0.78 -2.85
C ILE A 55 4.21 -0.57 -2.08
N VAL A 56 4.15 -0.70 -0.75
CA VAL A 56 5.30 -0.46 0.12
C VAL A 56 5.87 -1.78 0.60
N ALA A 57 7.17 -1.98 0.33
CA ALA A 57 7.88 -3.19 0.68
C ALA A 57 9.10 -2.90 1.56
N GLY A 58 9.30 -3.72 2.58
CA GLY A 58 10.60 -3.82 3.24
C GLY A 58 11.51 -4.83 2.55
N ARG A 59 12.69 -5.06 3.14
CA ARG A 59 13.67 -6.05 2.65
C ARG A 59 13.04 -7.41 2.33
N ASN A 60 12.20 -7.93 3.22
CA ASN A 60 11.61 -9.27 3.10
C ASN A 60 10.41 -9.33 2.13
N GLY A 61 9.93 -8.18 1.63
CA GLY A 61 8.81 -8.09 0.70
C GLY A 61 9.21 -7.71 -0.72
N ALA A 62 10.48 -7.36 -0.98
CA ALA A 62 10.92 -6.75 -2.24
C ALA A 62 10.58 -7.59 -3.49
N ALA A 63 10.90 -8.89 -3.48
CA ALA A 63 10.62 -9.78 -4.60
C ALA A 63 9.11 -9.96 -4.83
N ALA A 64 8.31 -9.99 -3.76
CA ALA A 64 6.86 -10.07 -3.89
C ALA A 64 6.25 -8.76 -4.39
N ALA A 65 6.81 -7.61 -3.99
CA ALA A 65 6.38 -6.30 -4.44
C ALA A 65 6.52 -6.16 -5.96
N GLU A 66 7.61 -6.65 -6.53
CA GLU A 66 7.83 -6.67 -7.97
C GLU A 66 6.74 -7.48 -8.69
N ARG A 67 6.50 -8.73 -8.25
CA ARG A 67 5.48 -9.59 -8.86
C ARG A 67 4.07 -9.01 -8.76
N TRP A 68 3.69 -8.51 -7.58
CA TRP A 68 2.41 -7.82 -7.39
C TRP A 68 2.28 -6.58 -8.27
N THR A 69 3.33 -5.76 -8.37
CA THR A 69 3.32 -4.56 -9.22
C THR A 69 3.09 -4.92 -10.68
N GLN A 70 3.80 -5.93 -11.19
CA GLN A 70 3.63 -6.42 -12.56
C GLN A 70 2.20 -6.93 -12.79
N ARG A 71 1.68 -7.73 -11.85
CA ARG A 71 0.32 -8.29 -11.93
C ARG A 71 -0.76 -7.23 -11.94
N ILE A 72 -0.64 -6.21 -11.07
CA ILE A 72 -1.59 -5.10 -10.97
C ILE A 72 -1.53 -4.27 -12.26
N ARG A 73 -0.34 -3.89 -12.72
CA ARG A 73 -0.19 -3.13 -13.98
C ARG A 73 -0.76 -3.86 -15.18
N ALA A 74 -0.57 -5.18 -15.27
CA ALA A 74 -1.15 -5.99 -16.33
C ALA A 74 -2.68 -6.08 -16.28
N ALA A 75 -3.29 -5.84 -15.11
CA ALA A 75 -4.74 -5.82 -14.93
C ALA A 75 -5.37 -4.43 -15.13
N LEU A 76 -4.56 -3.38 -15.26
CA LEU A 76 -5.02 -2.01 -15.45
C LEU A 76 -4.90 -1.57 -16.90
N THR A 77 -5.76 -0.63 -17.30
CA THR A 77 -5.63 0.05 -18.60
C THR A 77 -4.49 1.08 -18.54
N PRO A 78 -3.86 1.45 -19.67
CA PRO A 78 -2.81 2.48 -19.69
C PRO A 78 -3.28 3.86 -19.19
N SER A 79 -4.57 4.15 -19.31
CA SER A 79 -5.21 5.37 -18.79
C SER A 79 -5.67 5.25 -17.33
N GLY A 80 -5.49 4.08 -16.72
CA GLY A 80 -5.97 3.75 -15.39
C GLY A 80 -5.13 4.35 -14.25
N PRO A 81 -5.36 3.86 -13.02
CA PRO A 81 -4.67 4.28 -11.80
C PRO A 81 -3.15 4.14 -11.88
N SER A 82 -2.45 5.01 -11.16
CA SER A 82 -0.99 4.94 -11.05
C SER A 82 -0.58 3.85 -10.06
N VAL A 83 0.39 3.02 -10.41
CA VAL A 83 0.95 1.98 -9.52
C VAL A 83 2.38 2.37 -9.15
N ILE A 84 2.59 2.66 -7.86
CA ILE A 84 3.82 3.25 -7.33
C ILE A 84 4.43 2.26 -6.33
N PRO A 85 5.37 1.42 -6.77
CA PRO A 85 6.15 0.61 -5.86
C PRO A 85 7.15 1.49 -5.09
N VAL A 86 7.22 1.29 -3.78
CA VAL A 86 8.08 2.02 -2.85
C VAL A 86 8.89 1.00 -2.05
N ALA A 87 10.21 1.13 -2.09
CA ALA A 87 11.10 0.41 -1.20
C ALA A 87 11.32 1.24 0.05
N ASP A 88 10.87 0.75 1.20
CA ASP A 88 11.26 1.30 2.50
C ASP A 88 12.67 0.83 2.84
N LEU A 89 13.60 1.78 2.79
CA LEU A 89 15.04 1.58 2.94
C LEU A 89 15.57 2.27 4.20
N VAL A 90 14.68 2.62 5.13
CA VAL A 90 15.09 3.14 6.43
C VAL A 90 16.04 2.16 7.10
N GLY A 91 17.15 2.69 7.60
CA GLY A 91 18.21 1.91 8.26
C GLY A 91 19.25 1.34 7.30
N ALA A 92 19.08 1.52 5.98
CA ALA A 92 20.13 1.20 5.03
C ALA A 92 21.36 2.12 5.23
N PRO A 93 22.58 1.55 5.35
CA PRO A 93 23.80 2.36 5.47
C PRO A 93 23.98 3.30 4.27
N ARG A 94 24.29 4.57 4.54
CA ARG A 94 24.46 5.60 3.48
C ARG A 94 25.51 5.21 2.44
N LEU A 95 26.61 4.60 2.88
CA LEU A 95 27.70 4.13 2.02
C LEU A 95 27.26 3.01 1.04
N LEU A 96 26.18 2.28 1.35
CA LEU A 96 25.67 1.19 0.51
C LEU A 96 24.51 1.62 -0.40
N ARG A 97 24.08 2.89 -0.37
CA ARG A 97 22.92 3.35 -1.17
C ARG A 97 23.11 3.10 -2.67
N GLY A 98 24.32 3.31 -3.19
CA GLY A 98 24.65 3.03 -4.59
C GLY A 98 24.53 1.55 -4.96
N LEU A 99 25.03 0.67 -4.09
CA LEU A 99 24.95 -0.77 -4.26
C LEU A 99 23.49 -1.26 -4.18
N ILE A 100 22.74 -0.82 -3.17
CA ILE A 100 21.31 -1.16 -3.01
C ILE A 100 20.50 -0.69 -4.22
N ARG A 101 20.72 0.53 -4.69
CA ARG A 101 20.13 1.03 -5.94
C ARG A 101 20.48 0.13 -7.13
N GLY A 102 21.71 -0.37 -7.15
CA GLY A 102 22.21 -1.33 -8.14
C GLY A 102 21.39 -2.61 -8.23
N MET A 103 20.76 -3.05 -7.13
CA MET A 103 20.00 -4.30 -7.04
C MET A 103 18.57 -4.21 -7.58
N PHE A 104 18.03 -3.01 -7.81
CA PHE A 104 16.69 -2.84 -8.38
C PHE A 104 16.66 -3.11 -9.89
N PRO A 105 15.51 -3.51 -10.45
CA PRO A 105 15.33 -3.73 -11.88
C PRO A 105 15.84 -2.57 -12.73
N LYS A 106 16.46 -2.90 -13.87
CA LYS A 106 17.00 -1.91 -14.83
C LYS A 106 16.00 -1.49 -15.89
N ASP A 107 14.86 -2.16 -15.96
CA ASP A 107 13.74 -1.72 -16.79
C ASP A 107 13.06 -0.49 -16.16
N SER A 108 13.02 0.60 -16.91
CA SER A 108 12.35 1.83 -16.49
C SER A 108 10.83 1.67 -16.30
N SER A 109 10.22 0.68 -16.95
CA SER A 109 8.83 0.32 -16.72
C SER A 109 8.62 -0.14 -15.27
N ALA A 110 9.66 -0.71 -14.64
CA ALA A 110 9.67 -1.20 -13.26
C ALA A 110 10.37 -0.23 -12.28
N ALA A 111 10.24 1.09 -12.51
CA ALA A 111 10.77 2.10 -11.60
C ALA A 111 10.18 1.94 -10.18
N VAL A 112 11.06 1.99 -9.16
CA VAL A 112 10.72 1.85 -7.74
C VAL A 112 11.20 3.09 -6.99
N ALA A 113 10.29 3.76 -6.29
CA ALA A 113 10.65 4.89 -5.45
C ALA A 113 11.45 4.41 -4.24
N LEU A 114 12.61 5.04 -3.98
CA LEU A 114 13.53 4.65 -2.91
C LEU A 114 13.33 5.55 -1.70
N ASP A 115 12.69 5.02 -0.66
CA ASP A 115 12.38 5.77 0.54
C ASP A 115 13.42 5.52 1.64
N TRP A 116 14.51 6.29 1.57
CA TRP A 116 15.61 6.19 2.53
C TRP A 116 15.30 6.77 3.91
N GLU A 117 14.32 7.66 3.98
CA GLU A 117 13.98 8.44 5.19
C GLU A 117 12.66 7.96 5.82
N GLY A 118 11.90 7.13 5.11
CA GLY A 118 10.65 6.55 5.57
C GLY A 118 9.48 7.50 5.49
N VAL A 119 9.53 8.50 4.59
CA VAL A 119 8.50 9.54 4.46
C VAL A 119 7.14 8.94 4.08
N ILE A 120 7.13 7.93 3.20
CA ILE A 120 5.92 7.18 2.82
C ILE A 120 5.92 5.80 3.48
N GLY A 121 7.09 5.16 3.48
CA GLY A 121 7.28 3.77 3.85
C GLY A 121 6.84 3.50 5.28
N ARG A 122 7.27 4.35 6.23
CA ARG A 122 6.93 4.17 7.64
C ARG A 122 5.45 4.47 7.92
N PRO A 123 4.83 5.57 7.47
CA PRO A 123 3.41 5.80 7.70
C PRO A 123 2.52 4.70 7.12
N ILE A 124 2.78 4.26 5.88
CA ILE A 124 1.93 3.30 5.19
C ILE A 124 2.20 1.86 5.64
N ARG A 125 3.45 1.44 5.78
CA ARG A 125 3.75 0.05 6.18
C ARG A 125 3.72 -0.13 7.69
N GLY A 126 4.21 0.85 8.43
CA GLY A 126 4.53 0.70 9.84
C GLY A 126 5.39 -0.53 10.10
N ASP A 127 5.16 -1.18 11.23
CA ASP A 127 5.75 -2.48 11.59
C ASP A 127 4.84 -3.66 11.18
N ARG A 128 3.81 -3.41 10.36
CA ARG A 128 2.65 -4.31 10.21
C ARG A 128 2.98 -5.55 9.38
N ALA A 129 3.67 -5.38 8.25
CA ALA A 129 3.87 -6.47 7.29
C ALA A 129 5.08 -6.22 6.38
N PRO A 130 5.66 -7.29 5.79
CA PRO A 130 6.74 -7.16 4.81
C PRO A 130 6.32 -6.43 3.53
N LEU A 131 5.02 -6.42 3.21
CA LEU A 131 4.44 -5.85 2.00
C LEU A 131 3.00 -5.37 2.23
N ILE A 132 2.71 -4.10 1.91
CA ILE A 132 1.36 -3.50 2.00
C ILE A 132 1.02 -2.81 0.68
N ALA A 133 -0.24 -2.87 0.28
CA ALA A 133 -0.83 -1.96 -0.70
C ALA A 133 -1.77 -0.98 -0.01
N ALA A 134 -1.65 0.30 -0.34
CA ALA A 134 -2.60 1.34 0.03
C ALA A 134 -3.16 1.99 -1.23
N VAL A 135 -4.48 2.09 -1.31
CA VAL A 135 -5.20 2.69 -2.44
C VAL A 135 -5.70 4.06 -2.02
N TYR A 136 -5.23 5.08 -2.72
CA TYR A 136 -5.68 6.46 -2.57
C TYR A 136 -6.50 6.89 -3.78
N GLY A 137 -7.59 7.61 -3.55
CA GLY A 137 -8.39 8.22 -4.61
C GLY A 137 -7.64 9.35 -5.33
N ALA A 138 -8.24 9.89 -6.40
CA ALA A 138 -7.68 11.05 -7.11
C ALA A 138 -7.64 12.33 -6.26
N ASP A 139 -8.43 12.36 -5.17
CA ASP A 139 -8.42 13.40 -4.12
C ASP A 139 -7.31 13.19 -3.07
N GLY A 140 -6.51 12.13 -3.23
CA GLY A 140 -5.45 11.76 -2.30
C GLY A 140 -5.95 11.15 -0.99
N ARG A 141 -7.24 10.84 -0.86
CA ARG A 141 -7.80 10.20 0.33
C ARG A 141 -7.65 8.69 0.27
N LEU A 142 -7.29 8.09 1.40
CA LEU A 142 -7.21 6.65 1.55
C LEU A 142 -8.60 6.04 1.34
N ARG A 143 -8.72 5.14 0.36
CA ARG A 143 -9.91 4.33 0.16
C ARG A 143 -9.82 3.06 0.99
N GLU A 144 -8.69 2.37 0.89
CA GLU A 144 -8.43 1.16 1.65
C GLU A 144 -6.93 0.80 1.62
N TRP A 145 -6.50 -0.03 2.56
CA TRP A 145 -5.18 -0.66 2.54
C TRP A 145 -5.31 -2.15 2.89
N MET A 146 -4.33 -2.95 2.47
CA MET A 146 -4.27 -4.36 2.76
C MET A 146 -2.84 -4.88 2.76
N THR A 147 -2.61 -5.92 3.56
CA THR A 147 -1.36 -6.70 3.49
C THR A 147 -1.41 -7.60 2.27
N LEU A 148 -0.31 -7.65 1.51
CA LEU A 148 -0.20 -8.56 0.38
C LEU A 148 0.60 -9.81 0.77
N SER A 149 0.21 -10.95 0.20
CA SER A 149 0.96 -12.20 0.37
C SER A 149 2.34 -12.07 -0.27
N THR A 150 3.38 -12.51 0.45
CA THR A 150 4.74 -12.61 -0.09
C THR A 150 4.96 -13.87 -0.93
N LYS A 151 4.01 -14.80 -0.88
CA LYS A 151 4.09 -16.12 -1.53
C LYS A 151 3.28 -16.21 -2.82
N THR A 152 2.14 -15.52 -2.89
CA THR A 152 1.13 -15.71 -3.94
C THR A 152 0.44 -14.42 -4.31
N GLU A 153 0.20 -14.19 -5.61
CA GLU A 153 -0.61 -13.08 -6.12
C GLU A 153 -2.06 -13.52 -6.32
N ASP A 154 -2.83 -13.59 -5.23
CA ASP A 154 -4.20 -14.10 -5.29
C ASP A 154 -5.14 -13.17 -6.09
N ILE A 155 -6.04 -13.79 -6.86
CA ILE A 155 -6.88 -13.06 -7.81
C ILE A 155 -7.93 -12.18 -7.13
N ALA A 156 -8.41 -12.56 -5.95
CA ALA A 156 -9.43 -11.81 -5.22
C ALA A 156 -8.87 -10.48 -4.69
N THR A 157 -7.68 -10.50 -4.10
CA THR A 157 -6.94 -9.31 -3.68
C THR A 157 -6.61 -8.42 -4.88
N LEU A 158 -6.16 -9.00 -6.00
CA LEU A 158 -5.93 -8.26 -7.23
C LEU A 158 -7.19 -7.53 -7.71
N GLN A 159 -8.31 -8.24 -7.83
CA GLN A 159 -9.59 -7.66 -8.25
C GLN A 159 -10.06 -6.56 -7.31
N ARG A 160 -9.87 -6.74 -5.99
CA ARG A 160 -10.19 -5.72 -4.99
C ARG A 160 -9.35 -4.46 -5.17
N LEU A 161 -8.04 -4.59 -5.33
CA LEU A 161 -7.14 -3.44 -5.55
C LEU A 161 -7.52 -2.66 -6.81
N VAL A 162 -7.82 -3.37 -7.90
CA VAL A 162 -8.25 -2.76 -9.16
C VAL A 162 -9.61 -2.06 -9.00
N ALA A 163 -10.57 -2.70 -8.34
CA ALA A 163 -11.90 -2.12 -8.12
C ALA A 163 -11.84 -0.87 -7.24
N LEU A 164 -11.01 -0.86 -6.20
CA LEU A 164 -10.81 0.31 -5.32
C LEU A 164 -10.12 1.47 -6.02
N ALA A 165 -9.37 1.22 -7.09
CA ALA A 165 -8.61 2.24 -7.78
C ALA A 165 -9.37 2.83 -8.99
N ASN A 166 -10.36 2.13 -9.53
CA ASN A 166 -11.28 2.70 -10.52
C ASN A 166 -12.34 3.61 -9.88
#